data_AF-A0A135I0A0-F1
#
_entry.id   AF-A0A135I0A0-F1
#
_cell.length_a   1.000
_cell.length_b   1.000
_cell.length_c   1.000
_cell.angle_alpha   90.00
_cell.angle_beta   90.00
_cell.angle_gamma   90.00
#
_symmetry.space_group_name_H-M   'P 1'
#
loop_
_entity.id
_entity.type
_entity.pdbx_description
1 polymer ?
#
loop_
_entity_poly.entity_id
_entity_poly.type
_entity_poly.pdbx_seq_one_letter_code
_entity_poly.pdbx_strand_id
1 'polypeptide(L)'
;MISMKQFLRFLSFTPSLAGILLQGYISFVLPEGRFDVSFVWLFLYSCLPYAICCAVAAKANSPAGFFGALAALINDAVTFHDVFIAPTHSTAPIGLLLAPLANLILFMPVGLIVGWVTDHAVHAYRARDKTPAMKS
;
A
#
# COMPACT_ATOMS: atom_id res chain seq x y z
N MET A 1 17.00 18.62 13.09
CA MET A 1 17.65 17.42 12.52
C MET A 1 16.69 16.25 12.71
N ILE A 2 16.13 15.68 11.63
CA ILE A 2 15.17 14.57 11.74
C ILE A 2 15.93 13.31 12.16
N SER A 3 15.42 12.56 13.13
CA SER A 3 16.03 11.29 13.54
C SER A 3 15.90 10.24 12.42
N MET A 4 16.92 9.38 12.21
CA MET A 4 16.89 8.29 11.22
C MET A 4 15.62 7.42 11.34
N LYS A 5 15.12 7.20 12.57
CA LYS A 5 13.88 6.46 12.81
C LYS A 5 12.63 7.20 12.32
N GLN A 6 12.59 8.52 12.48
CA GLN A 6 11.52 9.35 11.93
C GLN A 6 11.57 9.37 10.41
N PHE A 7 12.76 9.46 9.81
CA PHE A 7 12.92 9.41 8.36
C PHE A 7 12.38 8.09 7.76
N LEU A 8 12.75 6.95 8.35
CA LEU A 8 12.23 5.64 7.93
C LEU A 8 10.71 5.51 8.12
N ARG A 9 10.17 6.13 9.17
CA ARG A 9 8.71 6.24 9.36
C ARG A 9 8.05 7.06 8.26
N PHE A 10 8.63 8.20 7.86
CA PHE A 10 8.10 8.97 6.73
C PHE A 10 8.15 8.17 5.43
N LEU A 11 9.23 7.42 5.21
CA LEU A 11 9.38 6.56 4.04
C LEU A 11 8.26 5.51 3.97
N SER A 12 7.78 5.02 5.12
CA SER A 12 6.70 4.01 5.14
C SER A 12 5.37 4.48 4.56
N PHE A 13 5.13 5.80 4.50
CA PHE A 13 3.90 6.37 3.92
C PHE A 13 3.98 6.58 2.41
N THR A 14 5.17 6.46 1.81
CA THR A 14 5.38 6.73 0.38
C THR A 14 4.49 5.88 -0.55
N PRO A 15 4.37 4.54 -0.38
CA PRO A 15 3.48 3.75 -1.25
C PRO A 15 2.00 4.11 -1.05
N SER A 16 1.57 4.40 0.18
CA SER A 16 0.18 4.83 0.43
C SER A 16 -0.13 6.15 -0.25
N LEU A 17 0.78 7.12 -0.17
CA LEU A 17 0.62 8.40 -0.84
C LEU A 17 0.55 8.22 -2.36
N ALA A 18 1.44 7.40 -2.93
CA ALA A 18 1.43 7.08 -4.36
C ALA A 18 0.11 6.41 -4.79
N GLY A 19 -0.41 5.46 -4.01
CA GLY A 19 -1.68 4.81 -4.27
C GLY A 19 -2.88 5.76 -4.22
N ILE A 20 -2.94 6.64 -3.22
CA ILE A 20 -3.99 7.65 -3.12
C ILE A 20 -3.94 8.62 -4.32
N LEU A 21 -2.74 9.05 -4.73
CA LEU A 21 -2.57 9.92 -5.89
C LEU A 21 -3.00 9.21 -7.19
N LEU A 22 -2.63 7.94 -7.38
CA LEU A 22 -3.06 7.13 -8.52
C LEU A 22 -4.59 7.03 -8.57
N GLN A 23 -5.23 6.72 -7.45
CA GLN A 23 -6.69 6.63 -7.38
C GLN A 23 -7.38 7.98 -7.61
N GLY A 24 -6.76 9.08 -7.18
CA GLY A 24 -7.21 10.44 -7.48
C GLY A 24 -7.14 10.74 -8.97
N TYR A 25 -6.05 10.34 -9.64
CA TYR A 25 -5.90 10.47 -11.08
C TYR A 25 -6.98 9.68 -11.84
N ILE A 26 -7.21 8.42 -11.45
CA ILE A 26 -8.23 7.55 -12.05
C ILE A 26 -9.64 8.12 -11.86
N SER A 27 -9.95 8.65 -10.68
CA SER A 27 -11.32 9.03 -10.32
C SER A 27 -11.69 10.46 -10.75
N PHE A 28 -10.70 11.37 -10.90
CA PHE A 28 -10.98 12.79 -11.15
C PHE A 28 -10.37 13.35 -12.44
N VAL A 29 -9.33 12.70 -13.00
CA VAL A 29 -8.64 13.23 -14.20
C VAL A 29 -9.02 12.45 -15.44
N LEU A 30 -9.09 11.12 -15.35
CA LEU A 30 -9.47 10.27 -16.48
C LEU A 30 -10.92 10.43 -16.96
N PRO A 31 -11.92 10.71 -16.10
CA PRO A 31 -13.27 10.95 -16.58
C PRO A 31 -13.33 12.28 -17.33
N GLU A 32 -13.54 12.23 -18.66
CA GLU A 32 -13.60 13.40 -19.56
C GLU A 32 -14.79 14.33 -19.27
N GLY A 33 -14.72 15.11 -18.19
CA GLY A 33 -15.67 16.20 -17.89
C GLY A 33 -16.98 15.80 -17.20
N ARG A 34 -17.12 14.53 -16.78
CA ARG A 34 -18.29 14.05 -16.00
C ARG A 34 -17.93 13.90 -14.53
N PHE A 35 -18.15 14.96 -13.76
CA PHE A 35 -18.10 14.86 -12.30
C PHE A 35 -19.41 14.28 -11.80
N ASP A 36 -19.34 13.08 -11.21
CA ASP A 36 -20.45 12.34 -10.62
C ASP A 36 -20.06 11.93 -9.20
N VAL A 37 -21.04 11.94 -8.28
CA VAL A 37 -20.88 11.47 -6.89
C VAL A 37 -20.35 10.04 -6.83
N SER A 38 -20.65 9.23 -7.85
CA SER A 38 -20.15 7.87 -8.01
C SER A 38 -18.62 7.78 -8.04
N PHE A 39 -17.93 8.75 -8.65
CA PHE A 39 -16.46 8.78 -8.69
C PHE A 39 -15.84 9.16 -7.35
N VAL A 40 -16.51 10.01 -6.57
CA VAL A 40 -16.09 10.34 -5.20
C VAL A 40 -16.18 9.10 -4.31
N TRP A 41 -17.27 8.35 -4.41
CA TRP A 41 -17.41 7.08 -3.69
C TRP A 41 -16.37 6.06 -4.09
N LEU A 42 -16.12 5.91 -5.40
CA LEU A 42 -15.10 5.00 -5.91
C LEU A 42 -13.70 5.39 -5.40
N PHE A 43 -13.36 6.68 -5.42
CA PHE A 43 -12.11 7.19 -4.87
C PHE A 43 -11.96 6.85 -3.38
N LEU A 44 -12.98 7.16 -2.57
CA LEU A 44 -12.95 6.89 -1.13
C LEU A 44 -12.82 5.39 -0.84
N TYR A 45 -13.55 4.56 -1.59
CA TYR A 45 -13.48 3.11 -1.49
C TYR A 45 -12.08 2.58 -1.84
N SER A 46 -11.50 3.04 -2.95
CA SER A 46 -10.14 2.69 -3.37
C SER A 46 -9.06 3.20 -2.42
N CYS A 47 -9.31 4.27 -1.68
CA CYS A 47 -8.39 4.80 -0.67
C CYS A 47 -8.35 3.98 0.63
N LEU A 48 -9.37 3.16 0.93
CA LEU A 48 -9.44 2.37 2.17
C LEU A 48 -8.21 1.51 2.45
N PRO A 49 -7.71 0.65 1.53
CA PRO A 49 -6.52 -0.16 1.79
C PRO A 49 -5.30 0.69 2.16
N TYR A 50 -5.11 1.84 1.50
CA TYR A 50 -4.01 2.76 1.78
C TYR A 50 -4.17 3.50 3.11
N ALA A 51 -5.39 3.89 3.47
CA ALA A 51 -5.70 4.51 4.76
C ALA A 51 -5.43 3.53 5.92
N ILE A 52 -5.79 2.26 5.76
CA ILE A 52 -5.49 1.20 6.73
C ILE A 52 -3.98 1.01 6.85
N CYS A 53 -3.26 0.91 5.72
CA CYS A 53 -1.80 0.78 5.72
C CYS A 53 -1.11 1.98 6.38
N CYS A 54 -1.58 3.20 6.15
CA CYS A 54 -1.14 4.40 6.85
C CYS A 54 -1.36 4.29 8.37
N ALA A 55 -2.54 3.84 8.79
CA ALA A 55 -2.85 3.65 10.21
C ALA A 55 -1.94 2.59 10.86
N VAL A 56 -1.68 1.48 10.17
CA VAL A 56 -0.74 0.44 10.62
C VAL A 56 0.67 1.00 10.70
N ALA A 57 1.13 1.72 9.68
CA ALA A 57 2.46 2.31 9.64
C ALA A 57 2.69 3.32 10.77
N ALA A 58 1.66 4.11 11.09
CA ALA A 58 1.69 5.13 12.13
C ALA A 58 1.66 4.52 13.54
N LYS A 59 0.76 3.55 13.79
CA LYS A 59 0.39 3.12 15.13
C LYS A 59 1.01 1.78 15.57
N ALA A 60 1.26 0.87 14.64
CA ALA A 60 1.62 -0.51 14.98
C ALA A 60 3.03 -0.88 14.47
N ASN A 61 3.21 -0.90 13.16
CA ASN A 61 4.44 -1.41 12.54
C ASN A 61 4.67 -0.71 11.20
N SER A 62 5.69 0.16 11.14
CA SER A 62 6.01 0.96 9.95
C SER A 62 6.40 0.10 8.74
N PRO A 63 7.29 -0.92 8.87
CA PRO A 63 7.53 -1.89 7.80
C PRO A 63 6.27 -2.58 7.29
N ALA A 64 5.41 -3.07 8.18
CA ALA A 64 4.15 -3.71 7.80
C ALA A 64 3.28 -2.80 6.95
N GLY A 65 3.02 -1.57 7.42
CA GLY A 65 2.21 -0.62 6.67
C GLY A 65 2.83 -0.26 5.31
N PHE A 66 4.16 -0.15 5.21
CA PHE A 66 4.84 0.05 3.93
C PHE A 66 4.60 -1.11 2.95
N PHE A 67 4.86 -2.35 3.38
CA PHE A 67 4.72 -3.51 2.50
C PHE A 67 3.26 -3.82 2.15
N GLY A 68 2.33 -3.59 3.08
CA GLY A 68 0.89 -3.68 2.81
C GLY A 68 0.44 -2.70 1.73
N ALA A 69 0.85 -1.42 1.84
CA ALA A 69 0.53 -0.40 0.86
C ALA A 69 1.22 -0.66 -0.48
N LEU A 70 2.46 -1.16 -0.46
CA LEU A 70 3.20 -1.50 -1.67
C LEU A 70 2.52 -2.63 -2.45
N ALA A 71 2.06 -3.68 -1.76
CA ALA A 71 1.34 -4.78 -2.40
C ALA A 71 0.01 -4.31 -3.04
N ALA A 72 -0.75 -3.47 -2.34
CA ALA A 72 -1.96 -2.86 -2.89
C ALA A 72 -1.65 -1.96 -4.10
N LEU A 73 -0.59 -1.15 -4.02
CA LEU A 73 -0.15 -0.29 -5.12
C LEU A 73 0.26 -1.07 -6.36
N ILE A 74 0.93 -2.21 -6.20
CA ILE A 74 1.30 -3.08 -7.33
C ILE A 74 0.04 -3.59 -8.03
N ASN A 75 -0.94 -4.09 -7.27
CA ASN A 75 -2.19 -4.57 -7.84
C ASN A 75 -2.97 -3.45 -8.55
N ASP A 76 -3.02 -2.25 -7.96
CA ASP A 76 -3.66 -1.09 -8.58
C ASP A 76 -2.92 -0.63 -9.85
N ALA A 77 -1.59 -0.67 -9.87
CA ALA A 77 -0.81 -0.34 -11.07
C ALA A 77 -1.04 -1.35 -12.20
N VAL A 78 -1.14 -2.64 -11.88
CA VAL A 78 -1.50 -3.69 -12.84
C VAL A 78 -2.91 -3.48 -13.37
N THR A 79 -3.87 -3.20 -12.48
CA THR A 79 -5.26 -2.92 -12.87
C THR A 79 -5.34 -1.67 -13.73
N PHE A 80 -4.62 -0.61 -13.38
CA PHE A 80 -4.55 0.62 -14.18
C PHE A 80 -4.02 0.34 -15.59
N HIS A 81 -2.91 -0.40 -15.70
CA HIS A 81 -2.34 -0.77 -16.99
C HIS A 81 -3.32 -1.60 -17.83
N ASP A 82 -3.97 -2.59 -17.22
CA ASP A 82 -4.94 -3.46 -17.91
C ASP A 82 -6.20 -2.70 -18.34
N VAL A 83 -6.65 -1.69 -17.59
CA VAL A 83 -7.87 -0.95 -17.94
C VAL A 83 -7.62 0.18 -18.94
N PHE A 84 -6.52 0.94 -18.77
CA PHE A 84 -6.33 2.20 -19.48
C PHE A 84 -5.23 2.17 -20.55
N ILE A 85 -4.28 1.25 -20.48
CA ILE A 85 -3.14 1.21 -21.42
C ILE A 85 -3.33 0.09 -22.44
N ALA A 86 -3.61 -1.12 -21.96
CA ALA A 86 -3.75 -2.30 -22.80
C ALA A 86 -5.00 -3.11 -22.39
N PRO A 87 -6.22 -2.64 -22.72
CA PRO A 87 -7.46 -3.35 -22.42
C PRO A 87 -7.47 -4.73 -23.08
N THR A 88 -7.21 -5.75 -22.26
CA THR A 88 -7.19 -7.16 -22.70
C THR A 88 -8.59 -7.76 -22.83
N HIS A 89 -9.57 -7.22 -22.09
CA HIS A 89 -10.93 -7.75 -22.03
C HIS A 89 -11.98 -6.63 -22.05
N SER A 90 -13.14 -6.89 -22.66
CA SER A 90 -14.28 -5.96 -22.66
C SER A 90 -14.86 -5.68 -21.27
N THR A 91 -14.49 -6.49 -20.27
CA THR A 91 -14.85 -6.35 -18.86
C THR A 91 -13.75 -5.71 -18.01
N ALA A 92 -12.64 -5.24 -18.60
CA ALA A 92 -11.53 -4.64 -17.86
C ALA A 92 -11.97 -3.56 -16.85
N PRO A 93 -12.93 -2.65 -17.14
CA PRO A 93 -13.35 -1.62 -16.18
C PRO A 93 -13.95 -2.18 -14.88
N ILE A 94 -14.45 -3.41 -14.85
CA ILE A 94 -14.92 -4.09 -13.63
C ILE A 94 -13.76 -4.27 -12.65
N GLY A 95 -12.53 -4.38 -13.15
CA GLY A 95 -11.30 -4.43 -12.36
C GLY A 95 -11.17 -3.23 -11.42
N LEU A 96 -11.64 -2.03 -11.79
CA LEU A 96 -11.56 -0.84 -10.92
C LEU A 96 -12.47 -0.95 -9.68
N LEU A 97 -13.55 -1.73 -9.76
CA LEU A 97 -14.43 -2.01 -8.62
C LEU A 97 -13.91 -3.16 -7.77
N LEU A 98 -13.30 -4.18 -8.38
CA LEU A 98 -12.82 -5.36 -7.67
C LEU A 98 -11.41 -5.21 -7.10
N ALA A 99 -10.57 -4.34 -7.67
CA ALA A 99 -9.19 -4.15 -7.20
C ALA A 99 -9.11 -3.65 -5.75
N PRO A 100 -9.92 -2.67 -5.29
CA PRO A 100 -9.91 -2.26 -3.88
C PRO A 100 -10.33 -3.40 -2.94
N LEU A 101 -11.29 -4.23 -3.36
CA LEU A 101 -11.72 -5.41 -2.60
C LEU A 101 -10.59 -6.45 -2.52
N ALA A 102 -9.96 -6.76 -3.65
CA ALA A 102 -8.81 -7.66 -3.71
C ALA A 102 -7.64 -7.14 -2.88
N ASN A 103 -7.41 -5.82 -2.87
CA ASN A 103 -6.43 -5.18 -2.00
C ASN A 103 -6.76 -5.42 -0.54
N LEU A 104 -8.00 -5.18 -0.09
CA LEU A 104 -8.41 -5.36 1.29
C LEU A 104 -8.30 -6.82 1.77
N ILE A 105 -8.67 -7.79 0.93
CA ILE A 105 -8.79 -9.20 1.33
C ILE A 105 -7.48 -9.97 1.14
N LEU A 106 -6.70 -9.65 0.11
CA LEU A 106 -5.54 -10.45 -0.29
C LEU A 106 -4.24 -9.65 -0.29
N PHE A 107 -4.11 -8.65 -1.17
CA PHE A 107 -2.80 -8.02 -1.40
C PHE A 107 -2.29 -7.26 -0.18
N MET A 108 -3.12 -6.44 0.46
CA MET A 108 -2.75 -5.73 1.67
C MET A 108 -2.41 -6.70 2.81
N PRO A 109 -3.26 -7.69 3.19
CA PRO A 109 -2.91 -8.64 4.25
C PRO A 109 -1.60 -9.39 3.99
N VAL A 110 -1.36 -9.84 2.75
CA VAL A 110 -0.09 -10.49 2.37
C VAL A 110 1.10 -9.54 2.60
N GLY A 111 1.01 -8.30 2.11
CA GLY A 111 2.06 -7.31 2.32
C GLY A 111 2.29 -6.95 3.79
N LEU A 112 1.21 -6.85 4.58
CA LEU A 112 1.29 -6.63 6.03
C LEU A 112 2.07 -7.77 6.70
N ILE A 113 1.74 -9.03 6.40
CA ILE A 113 2.43 -10.20 6.96
C ILE A 113 3.92 -10.17 6.62
N VAL A 114 4.28 -9.88 5.36
CA VAL A 114 5.68 -9.78 4.93
C VAL A 114 6.43 -8.73 5.74
N GLY A 115 5.84 -7.55 5.95
CA GLY A 115 6.49 -6.50 6.73
C GLY A 115 6.60 -6.84 8.22
N TRP A 116 5.61 -7.52 8.81
CA TRP A 116 5.69 -8.04 10.18
C TRP A 116 6.82 -9.07 10.35
N VAL A 117 6.93 -10.02 9.43
CA VAL A 117 8.00 -11.03 9.45
C VAL A 117 9.37 -10.37 9.30
N THR A 118 9.48 -9.39 8.40
CA THR A 118 10.73 -8.64 8.18
C THR A 118 11.15 -7.89 9.44
N ASP A 119 10.21 -7.19 10.09
CA ASP A 119 10.47 -6.48 11.34
C ASP A 119 10.89 -7.45 12.46
N HIS A 120 10.18 -8.57 12.61
CA HIS A 120 10.51 -9.60 13.59
C HIS A 120 11.91 -10.19 13.37
N ALA A 121 12.26 -10.50 12.12
CA ALA A 121 13.58 -10.99 11.76
C ALA A 121 14.67 -9.96 12.13
N VAL A 122 14.49 -8.69 11.77
CA VAL A 122 15.44 -7.61 12.10
C VAL A 122 15.63 -7.47 13.61
N HIS A 123 14.56 -7.56 14.39
CA HIS A 123 14.64 -7.53 15.85
C HIS A 123 15.38 -8.75 16.41
N ALA A 124 15.14 -9.94 15.87
CA ALA A 124 15.86 -11.16 16.26
C ALA A 124 17.35 -11.10 15.92
N TYR A 125 17.73 -10.60 14.74
CA TYR A 125 19.13 -10.42 14.34
C TYR A 125 19.86 -9.44 15.27
N ARG A 126 19.24 -8.29 15.60
CA ARG A 126 19.83 -7.31 16.53
C ARG A 126 19.98 -7.82 17.96
N ALA A 127 19.13 -8.76 18.39
CA ALA A 127 19.26 -9.38 19.70
C ALA A 127 20.48 -10.33 19.76
N ARG A 128 20.76 -11.07 18.67
CA ARG A 128 21.91 -11.97 18.57
C ARG A 128 23.26 -11.24 18.55
N ASP A 129 23.34 -10.12 17.85
CA ASP A 129 24.56 -9.31 17.72
C ASP A 129 25.00 -8.66 19.05
N LYS A 130 24.05 -8.45 19.98
CA LYS A 130 24.33 -7.88 21.31
C LYS A 130 24.73 -8.90 22.37
N THR A 131 24.80 -10.19 22.03
CA THR A 131 25.33 -11.21 22.94
C THR A 131 26.85 -11.10 22.89
N PRO A 132 27.53 -10.52 23.89
CA PRO A 132 28.99 -10.47 23.88
C PRO A 132 29.51 -11.90 23.85
N ALA A 133 30.62 -12.10 23.13
CA ALA A 133 31.46 -13.27 23.23
C ALA A 133 31.96 -13.43 24.69
N MET A 134 31.09 -13.88 25.59
CA MET A 134 31.44 -14.39 26.91
C MET A 134 31.45 -15.90 26.79
N LYS A 135 32.61 -16.42 26.42
CA LYS A 135 33.22 -17.70 26.84
C LYS A 135 34.18 -18.19 25.76
N SER A 136 35.43 -17.75 25.86
CA SER A 136 36.61 -18.59 25.62
C SER A 136 37.74 -18.04 26.45
#